data_AF-A0A812KQ32-F1
#
_entry.id   AF-A0A812KQ32-F1
#
_cell.length_a   1.000
_cell.length_b   1.000
_cell.length_c   1.000
_cell.angle_alpha   90.00
_cell.angle_beta   90.00
_cell.angle_gamma   90.00
#
_symmetry.space_group_name_H-M   'P 1'
#
loop_
_entity.id
_entity.type
_entity.pdbx_description
1 polymer ?
#
loop_
_entity_poly.entity_id
_entity_poly.type
_entity_poly.pdbx_seq_one_letter_code
_entity_poly.pdbx_strand_id
1 'polypeptide(L)'
;VQLSHELKWLGWCFNFRAGTFWVPEDKRAKLLHQVRVLLRKGPVEKQALEQTVGLLMWITQASVQLRPWLCNLWRDLQRPAATNFSISSSEWQTLKDHLDENLRFCSTPPGTAIPCGATLISARHIPLRSKADLCKVPLTTRRVYMRIADPQHRKRHVSEASRRFLLFWEDWCLQSPSLTCLQPSCRAISAKLAADAFASSQCIGIGGFLRVQGSSAVWFSERFDLSDMQCLGVPLAPDAQKNIGCWELLAQMALLILFAEVCPGGRAGLSLRTFCDNSAAESAGNRMLTTSSPLCFFAQQLACLSFQLGSASPWTSSTSPAFAIQKQIS
;
A
#
# COMPACT_ATOMS: atom_id res chain seq x y z
N VAL A 1 33.69 -29.18 -9.85
CA VAL A 1 32.63 -28.96 -8.84
C VAL A 1 31.36 -28.58 -9.59
N GLN A 2 30.39 -29.49 -9.68
CA GLN A 2 29.14 -29.22 -10.38
C GLN A 2 28.22 -28.47 -9.39
N LEU A 3 28.08 -27.16 -9.57
CA LEU A 3 27.12 -26.37 -8.78
C LEU A 3 25.73 -26.95 -9.05
N SER A 4 25.00 -27.32 -8.00
CA SER A 4 23.60 -27.71 -8.14
C SER A 4 22.85 -26.59 -8.89
N HIS A 5 22.02 -26.96 -9.86
CA HIS A 5 21.27 -25.99 -10.66
C HIS A 5 20.34 -25.12 -9.81
N GLU A 6 20.02 -25.59 -8.61
CA GLU A 6 19.27 -24.87 -7.58
C GLU A 6 20.14 -24.60 -6.35
N LEU A 7 20.04 -23.39 -5.81
CA LEU A 7 20.79 -22.95 -4.63
C LEU A 7 19.86 -22.18 -3.69
N LYS A 8 19.96 -22.43 -2.38
CA LYS A 8 19.41 -21.54 -1.36
C LYS A 8 20.50 -20.63 -0.83
N TRP A 9 20.34 -19.31 -0.99
CA TRP A 9 21.34 -18.34 -0.54
C TRP A 9 20.66 -17.07 -0.01
N LEU A 10 21.11 -16.59 1.16
CA LEU A 10 20.54 -15.42 1.86
C LEU A 10 19.00 -15.49 2.05
N GLY A 11 18.45 -16.70 2.18
CA GLY A 11 17.02 -16.92 2.33
C GLY A 11 16.22 -16.90 1.03
N TRP A 12 16.86 -16.83 -0.14
CA TRP A 12 16.22 -16.93 -1.46
C TRP A 12 16.51 -18.29 -2.11
N CYS A 13 15.58 -18.79 -2.93
CA CYS A 13 15.83 -19.92 -3.82
C CYS A 13 16.22 -19.39 -5.21
N PHE A 14 17.25 -19.99 -5.81
CA PHE A 14 17.73 -19.67 -7.15
C PHE A 14 17.66 -20.90 -8.03
N ASN A 15 17.32 -20.73 -9.30
CA ASN A 15 17.53 -21.70 -10.36
C ASN A 15 18.36 -21.04 -11.46
N PHE A 16 19.65 -21.38 -11.52
CA PHE A 16 20.58 -20.76 -12.46
C PHE A 16 20.38 -21.24 -13.91
N ARG A 17 19.75 -22.41 -14.08
CA ARG A 17 19.43 -22.93 -15.42
C ARG A 17 18.28 -22.16 -16.06
N ALA A 18 17.24 -21.88 -15.28
CA ALA A 18 16.11 -21.05 -15.70
C ALA A 18 16.43 -19.54 -15.61
N GLY A 19 17.50 -19.18 -14.89
CA GLY A 19 17.83 -17.79 -14.62
C GLY A 19 16.75 -17.12 -13.77
N THR A 20 16.24 -17.79 -12.74
CA THR A 20 15.17 -17.28 -11.86
C THR A 20 15.51 -17.39 -10.38
N PHE A 21 14.82 -16.60 -9.56
CA PHE A 21 14.83 -16.71 -8.11
C PHE A 21 13.42 -16.48 -7.54
N TRP A 22 13.15 -17.01 -6.36
CA TRP A 22 11.85 -16.88 -5.70
C TRP A 22 11.98 -16.96 -4.18
N VAL A 23 10.90 -16.56 -3.49
CA VAL A 23 10.78 -16.68 -2.04
C VAL A 23 10.56 -18.16 -1.67
N PRO A 24 11.37 -18.75 -0.78
CA PRO A 24 11.19 -20.13 -0.34
C PRO A 24 9.84 -20.38 0.33
N GLU A 25 9.32 -21.60 0.18
CA GLU A 25 7.99 -21.96 0.69
C GLU A 25 7.86 -21.82 2.21
N ASP A 26 8.92 -22.08 2.98
CA ASP A 26 8.92 -21.87 4.44
C ASP A 26 8.71 -20.39 4.82
N LYS A 27 9.24 -19.45 4.02
CA LYS A 27 9.03 -18.02 4.22
C LYS A 27 7.62 -17.59 3.83
N ARG A 28 7.06 -18.18 2.76
CA ARG A 28 5.68 -17.94 2.33
C ARG A 28 4.68 -18.45 3.36
N ALA A 29 4.86 -19.68 3.83
CA ALA A 29 4.06 -20.25 4.91
C ALA A 29 4.15 -19.42 6.21
N LYS A 30 5.35 -18.95 6.57
CA LYS A 30 5.54 -18.04 7.70
C LYS A 30 4.78 -16.72 7.52
N LEU A 31 4.88 -16.11 6.35
CA LEU A 31 4.16 -14.87 6.05
C LEU A 31 2.65 -15.10 6.12
N LEU A 32 2.13 -16.16 5.49
CA LEU A 32 0.70 -16.49 5.51
C LEU A 32 0.16 -16.62 6.94
N HIS A 33 0.90 -17.32 7.81
CA HIS A 33 0.52 -17.45 9.21
C HIS A 33 0.45 -16.07 9.91
N GLN A 34 1.49 -15.25 9.73
CA GLN A 34 1.58 -13.93 10.34
C GLN A 34 0.48 -12.98 9.84
N VAL A 35 0.24 -12.95 8.52
CA VAL A 35 -0.80 -12.14 7.88
C VAL A 35 -2.18 -12.54 8.40
N ARG A 36 -2.48 -13.84 8.49
CA ARG A 36 -3.75 -14.34 9.04
C ARG A 36 -3.97 -13.93 10.49
N VAL A 37 -2.91 -13.92 11.30
CA VAL A 37 -2.98 -13.41 12.68
C VAL A 37 -3.35 -11.93 12.69
N LEU A 38 -2.77 -11.12 11.81
CA LEU A 38 -3.06 -9.68 11.72
C LEU A 38 -4.45 -9.36 11.13
N LEU A 39 -4.98 -10.23 10.26
CA LEU A 39 -6.29 -10.07 9.64
C LEU A 39 -7.46 -10.45 10.57
N ARG A 40 -7.19 -11.10 11.71
CA ARG A 40 -8.22 -11.37 12.72
C ARG A 40 -8.87 -10.07 13.20
N LYS A 41 -10.11 -10.17 13.68
CA LYS A 41 -10.82 -9.02 14.27
C LYS A 41 -10.21 -8.69 15.63
N GLY A 42 -9.96 -7.41 15.89
CA GLY A 42 -9.52 -6.89 17.17
C GLY A 42 -8.05 -6.48 17.22
N PRO A 43 -7.54 -6.13 18.41
CA PRO A 43 -6.16 -5.71 18.59
C PRO A 43 -5.16 -6.85 18.38
N VAL A 44 -4.01 -6.53 17.81
CA VAL A 44 -2.90 -7.47 17.54
C VAL A 44 -1.70 -7.16 18.43
N GLU A 45 -0.86 -8.16 18.69
CA GLU A 45 0.41 -7.93 19.40
C GLU A 45 1.38 -7.13 18.54
N LYS A 46 2.03 -6.13 19.14
CA LYS A 46 3.06 -5.27 18.52
C LYS A 46 4.15 -6.13 17.91
N GLN A 47 4.61 -7.15 18.63
CA GLN A 47 5.63 -8.08 18.16
C GLN A 47 5.21 -8.82 16.88
N ALA A 48 3.94 -9.24 16.77
CA ALA A 48 3.44 -9.90 15.57
C ALA A 48 3.45 -8.94 14.36
N LEU A 49 3.05 -7.68 14.58
CA LEU A 49 3.11 -6.65 13.54
C LEU A 49 4.56 -6.34 13.13
N GLU A 50 5.50 -6.20 14.08
CA GLU A 50 6.93 -5.99 13.82
C GLU A 50 7.53 -7.12 13.00
N GLN A 51 7.27 -8.37 13.38
CA GLN A 51 7.76 -9.54 12.65
C GLN A 51 7.22 -9.60 11.22
N THR A 52 5.94 -9.26 11.03
CA THR A 52 5.32 -9.24 9.70
C THR A 52 5.92 -8.14 8.84
N VAL A 53 6.04 -6.92 9.37
CA VAL A 53 6.68 -5.80 8.67
C VAL A 53 8.12 -6.13 8.29
N GLY A 54 8.89 -6.74 9.19
CA GLY A 54 10.26 -7.17 8.91
C GLY A 54 10.34 -8.20 7.79
N LEU A 55 9.44 -9.19 7.77
CA LEU A 55 9.39 -10.19 6.70
C LEU A 55 8.98 -9.58 5.36
N LEU A 56 7.98 -8.69 5.36
CA LEU A 56 7.55 -7.98 4.16
C LEU A 56 8.64 -7.04 3.62
N MET A 57 9.38 -6.36 4.49
CA MET A 57 10.55 -5.58 4.08
C MET A 57 11.61 -6.42 3.38
N TRP A 58 11.83 -7.64 3.84
CA TRP A 58 12.75 -8.57 3.20
C TRP A 58 12.22 -9.07 1.85
N ILE A 59 10.94 -9.46 1.76
CA ILE A 59 10.34 -9.92 0.48
C ILE A 59 10.32 -8.79 -0.56
N THR A 60 10.01 -7.57 -0.15
CA THR A 60 10.01 -6.37 -1.02
C THR A 60 11.42 -5.91 -1.42
N GLN A 61 12.47 -6.68 -1.14
CA GLN A 61 13.74 -6.55 -1.83
C GLN A 61 13.64 -7.02 -3.29
N ALA A 62 12.75 -7.96 -3.61
CA ALA A 62 12.47 -8.40 -4.98
C ALA A 62 11.66 -7.37 -5.79
N SER A 63 10.94 -6.46 -5.12
CA SER A 63 10.15 -5.41 -5.75
C SER A 63 10.12 -4.15 -4.88
N VAL A 64 10.92 -3.17 -5.28
CA VAL A 64 11.07 -1.89 -4.55
C VAL A 64 9.80 -1.04 -4.62
N GLN A 65 8.96 -1.25 -5.62
CA GLN A 65 7.69 -0.54 -5.84
C GLN A 65 6.67 -0.82 -4.75
N LEU A 66 6.79 -1.97 -4.07
CA LEU A 66 5.94 -2.33 -2.93
C LEU A 66 6.35 -1.67 -1.61
N ARG A 67 7.60 -1.20 -1.47
CA ARG A 67 8.11 -0.66 -0.20
C ARG A 67 7.35 0.55 0.33
N PRO A 68 6.98 1.56 -0.48
CA PRO A 68 6.23 2.72 0.01
C PRO A 68 4.90 2.33 0.67
N TRP A 69 4.27 1.25 0.21
CA TRP A 69 2.97 0.78 0.70
C TRP A 69 3.03 0.14 2.09
N LEU A 70 4.23 -0.20 2.58
CA LEU A 70 4.46 -0.59 3.97
C LEU A 70 4.23 0.57 4.96
N CYS A 71 4.14 1.82 4.49
CA CYS A 71 3.92 2.99 5.35
C CYS A 71 2.66 2.88 6.20
N ASN A 72 1.61 2.19 5.72
CA ASN A 72 0.38 1.97 6.48
C ASN A 72 0.62 1.06 7.69
N LEU A 73 1.37 -0.03 7.50
CA LEU A 73 1.74 -0.94 8.58
C LEU A 73 2.68 -0.28 9.59
N TRP A 74 3.63 0.53 9.11
CA TRP A 74 4.49 1.34 9.98
C TRP A 74 3.68 2.33 10.81
N ARG A 75 2.71 3.00 10.20
CA ARG A 75 1.82 3.93 10.90
C ARG A 75 1.03 3.21 12.00
N ASP A 76 0.51 2.03 11.70
CA ASP A 76 -0.22 1.21 12.68
C ASP A 76 0.71 0.73 13.81
N LEU A 77 1.96 0.40 13.49
CA LEU A 77 2.96 0.01 14.48
C LEU A 77 3.31 1.15 15.45
N GLN A 78 3.32 2.39 14.97
CA GLN A 78 3.57 3.58 15.79
C GLN A 78 2.32 4.10 16.52
N ARG A 79 1.13 3.50 16.28
CA ARG A 79 -0.13 3.90 16.90
C ARG A 79 -0.55 2.89 17.99
N PRO A 80 -0.21 3.15 19.27
CA PRO A 80 -0.64 2.28 20.36
C PRO A 80 -2.17 2.25 20.48
N ALA A 81 -2.70 1.11 20.91
CA ALA A 81 -4.12 1.00 21.23
C ALA A 81 -4.44 1.88 22.46
N ALA A 82 -5.42 2.77 22.33
CA ALA A 82 -5.81 3.62 23.44
C ALA A 82 -6.68 2.84 24.44
N THR A 83 -6.26 2.80 25.69
CA THR A 83 -6.91 2.12 26.80
C THR A 83 -7.78 3.09 27.61
N ASN A 84 -8.79 2.55 28.30
CA ASN A 84 -9.68 3.34 29.11
C ASN A 84 -9.12 3.49 30.53
N PHE A 85 -9.04 4.72 31.01
CA PHE A 85 -8.76 5.08 32.39
C PHE A 85 -9.92 5.91 32.95
N SER A 86 -10.01 6.04 34.27
CA SER A 86 -10.99 6.91 34.88
C SER A 86 -10.42 7.64 36.09
N ILE A 87 -10.78 8.91 36.23
CA ILE A 87 -10.42 9.76 37.37
C ILE A 87 -11.67 10.40 37.97
N SER A 88 -11.57 10.87 39.21
CA SER A 88 -12.63 11.66 39.82
C SER A 88 -12.76 13.04 39.14
N SER A 89 -13.91 13.67 39.32
CA SER A 89 -14.16 15.00 38.75
C SER A 89 -13.32 16.10 39.40
N SER A 90 -12.91 15.92 40.66
CA SER A 90 -11.95 16.80 41.34
C SER A 90 -10.55 16.68 40.73
N GLU A 91 -10.07 15.46 40.49
CA GLU A 91 -8.76 15.21 39.86
C GLU A 91 -8.70 15.67 38.39
N TRP A 92 -9.85 15.76 37.70
CA TRP A 92 -9.89 16.28 36.33
C TRP A 92 -9.40 17.74 36.24
N GLN A 93 -9.70 18.55 37.25
CA GLN A 93 -9.32 19.97 37.26
C GLN A 93 -7.80 20.17 37.38
N THR A 94 -7.11 19.24 38.05
CA THR A 94 -5.64 19.25 38.23
C THR A 94 -4.90 18.44 37.17
N LEU A 95 -5.63 17.71 36.30
CA LEU A 95 -5.03 16.88 35.25
C LEU A 95 -4.10 17.67 34.31
N LYS A 96 -4.42 18.94 34.05
CA LYS A 96 -3.62 19.83 33.19
C LYS A 96 -2.18 19.98 33.66
N ASP A 97 -1.94 19.88 34.97
CA ASP A 97 -0.62 20.08 35.60
C ASP A 97 0.29 18.87 35.39
N HIS A 98 -0.30 17.72 35.04
CA HIS A 98 0.39 16.49 34.72
C HIS A 98 0.68 16.32 33.22
N LEU A 99 0.21 17.25 32.37
CA LEU A 99 0.30 17.16 30.91
C LEU A 99 1.30 18.16 30.33
N ASP A 100 2.00 17.79 29.25
CA ASP A 100 2.68 18.74 28.35
C ASP A 100 1.72 19.35 27.31
N GLU A 101 2.23 20.28 26.50
CA GLU A 101 1.45 20.94 25.44
C GLU A 101 0.91 19.98 24.37
N ASN A 102 1.50 18.77 24.25
CA ASN A 102 1.06 17.71 23.35
C ASN A 102 0.15 16.69 24.04
N LEU A 103 -0.40 17.02 25.21
CA LEU A 103 -1.25 16.14 26.01
C LEU A 103 -0.56 14.83 26.45
N ARG A 104 0.76 14.85 26.63
CA ARG A 104 1.52 13.72 27.18
C ARG A 104 1.64 13.86 28.69
N PHE A 105 1.46 12.76 29.40
CA PHE A 105 1.63 12.71 30.84
C PHE A 105 3.12 12.85 31.22
N CYS A 106 3.52 13.99 31.76
CA CYS A 106 4.87 14.23 32.28
C CYS A 106 5.06 13.62 33.67
N SER A 107 3.98 13.47 34.42
CA SER A 107 3.95 12.85 35.74
C SER A 107 2.65 12.05 35.90
N THR A 108 2.66 11.06 36.79
CA THR A 108 1.48 10.23 37.08
C THR A 108 0.53 10.99 37.99
N PRO A 109 -0.74 11.22 37.58
CA PRO A 109 -1.74 11.80 38.46
C PRO A 109 -1.94 10.93 39.72
N PRO A 110 -2.05 11.53 40.92
CA PRO A 110 -2.23 10.79 42.17
C PRO A 110 -3.39 9.80 42.11
N GLY A 111 -3.22 8.62 42.70
CA GLY A 111 -4.28 7.60 42.75
C GLY A 111 -4.60 6.93 41.41
N THR A 112 -3.79 7.16 40.37
CA THR A 112 -3.95 6.54 39.05
C THR A 112 -2.77 5.65 38.69
N ALA A 113 -3.01 4.68 37.80
CA ALA A 113 -1.96 3.86 37.17
C ALA A 113 -1.59 4.37 35.78
N ILE A 114 -1.75 5.67 35.52
CA ILE A 114 -1.47 6.27 34.20
C ILE A 114 0.05 6.36 34.01
N PRO A 115 0.61 5.70 32.98
CA PRO A 115 2.06 5.71 32.77
C PRO A 115 2.53 7.07 32.23
N CYS A 116 3.67 7.54 32.74
CA CYS A 116 4.36 8.70 32.20
C CYS A 116 4.74 8.46 30.72
N GLY A 117 4.66 9.50 29.90
CA GLY A 117 4.87 9.45 28.45
C GLY A 117 3.65 8.99 27.65
N ALA A 118 2.58 8.53 28.30
CA ALA A 118 1.32 8.23 27.62
C ALA A 118 0.64 9.51 27.14
N THR A 119 -0.18 9.43 26.10
CA THR A 119 -0.87 10.57 25.50
C THR A 119 -2.37 10.49 25.77
N LEU A 120 -2.96 11.56 26.30
CA LEU A 120 -4.40 11.70 26.44
C LEU A 120 -5.04 11.99 25.07
N ILE A 121 -5.94 11.12 24.61
CA ILE A 121 -6.57 11.22 23.28
C ILE A 121 -7.97 11.81 23.36
N SER A 122 -8.77 11.32 24.31
CA SER A 122 -10.14 11.78 24.47
C SER A 122 -10.64 11.58 25.89
N ALA A 123 -11.67 12.32 26.27
CA ALA A 123 -12.37 12.10 27.52
C ALA A 123 -13.88 12.28 27.29
N ARG A 124 -14.70 11.39 27.85
CA ARG A 124 -16.16 11.36 27.64
C ARG A 124 -16.56 11.51 26.17
N HIS A 125 -15.89 10.77 25.29
CA HIS A 125 -16.09 10.80 23.83
C HIS A 125 -15.73 12.13 23.13
N ILE A 126 -15.18 13.11 23.86
CA ILE A 126 -14.69 14.36 23.29
C ILE A 126 -13.20 14.17 22.94
N PRO A 127 -12.82 14.27 21.65
CA PRO A 127 -11.42 14.24 21.26
C PRO A 127 -10.69 15.49 21.75
N LEU A 128 -9.49 15.30 22.27
CA LEU A 128 -8.66 16.37 22.82
C LEU A 128 -7.42 16.55 21.95
N ARG A 129 -7.10 17.79 21.58
CA ARG A 129 -5.93 18.13 20.75
C ARG A 129 -4.98 19.09 21.45
N SER A 130 -5.46 19.79 22.47
CA SER A 130 -4.71 20.76 23.25
C SER A 130 -5.19 20.79 24.70
N LYS A 131 -4.39 21.35 25.61
CA LYS A 131 -4.80 21.55 27.01
C LYS A 131 -6.08 22.39 27.15
N ALA A 132 -6.28 23.36 26.25
CA ALA A 132 -7.48 24.19 26.24
C ALA A 132 -8.77 23.37 26.02
N ASP A 133 -8.66 22.20 25.36
CA ASP A 133 -9.81 21.32 25.15
C ASP A 133 -10.30 20.64 26.43
N LEU A 134 -9.48 20.59 27.49
CA LEU A 134 -9.87 19.96 28.77
C LEU A 134 -11.10 20.63 29.39
N CYS A 135 -11.24 21.95 29.21
CA CYS A 135 -12.39 22.72 29.68
C CYS A 135 -13.70 22.37 28.93
N LYS A 136 -13.60 21.76 27.75
CA LYS A 136 -14.77 21.35 26.95
C LYS A 136 -15.40 20.06 27.48
N VAL A 137 -14.71 19.34 28.35
CA VAL A 137 -15.18 18.06 28.89
C VAL A 137 -16.20 18.34 30.00
N PRO A 138 -17.49 17.95 29.82
CA PRO A 138 -18.52 18.24 30.79
C PRO A 138 -18.24 17.46 32.08
N LEU A 139 -18.12 18.19 33.19
CA LEU A 139 -17.95 17.62 34.51
C LEU A 139 -19.31 17.24 35.10
N THR A 140 -19.39 16.04 35.68
CA THR A 140 -20.53 15.62 36.50
C THR A 140 -20.02 15.03 37.81
N THR A 141 -20.88 14.66 38.75
CA THR A 141 -20.46 13.97 39.99
C THR A 141 -19.85 12.58 39.76
N ARG A 142 -20.00 12.01 38.56
CA ARG A 142 -19.44 10.71 38.18
C ARG A 142 -18.00 10.84 37.67
N ARG A 143 -17.21 9.76 37.79
CA ARG A 143 -15.85 9.66 37.23
C ARG A 143 -15.80 10.08 35.76
N VAL A 144 -14.69 10.66 35.35
CA VAL A 144 -14.39 11.05 33.97
C VAL A 144 -13.59 9.92 33.32
N TYR A 145 -14.19 9.27 32.33
CA TYR A 145 -13.51 8.23 31.54
C TYR A 145 -12.68 8.86 30.42
N MET A 146 -11.45 8.41 30.30
CA MET A 146 -10.43 8.92 29.40
C MET A 146 -9.89 7.79 28.53
N ARG A 147 -9.56 8.11 27.28
CA ARG A 147 -8.76 7.25 26.41
C ARG A 147 -7.33 7.75 26.40
N ILE A 148 -6.42 6.88 26.82
CA ILE A 148 -5.00 7.18 26.91
C ILE A 148 -4.24 6.19 26.04
N ALA A 149 -3.34 6.70 25.21
CA ALA A 149 -2.42 5.91 24.39
C ALA A 149 -1.07 5.81 25.08
N ASP A 150 -0.72 4.62 25.55
CA ASP A 150 0.62 4.33 26.04
C ASP A 150 1.50 3.78 24.90
N PRO A 151 2.59 4.47 24.51
CA PRO A 151 3.54 3.97 23.50
C PRO A 151 4.08 2.57 23.79
N GLN A 152 4.23 2.21 25.06
CA GLN A 152 4.73 0.92 25.53
C GLN A 152 3.68 -0.18 25.53
N HIS A 153 2.40 0.16 25.34
CA HIS A 153 1.32 -0.80 25.29
C HIS A 153 1.62 -1.89 24.25
N ARG A 154 1.37 -3.16 24.56
CA ARG A 154 1.74 -4.27 23.68
C ARG A 154 0.82 -4.43 22.48
N LYS A 155 -0.42 -3.93 22.56
CA LYS A 155 -1.40 -4.11 21.48
C LYS A 155 -1.43 -2.94 20.49
N ARG A 156 -1.70 -3.26 19.22
CA ARG A 156 -1.88 -2.34 18.09
C ARG A 156 -3.20 -2.61 17.39
N HIS A 157 -3.68 -1.63 16.62
CA HIS A 157 -4.85 -1.79 15.77
C HIS A 157 -4.41 -1.76 14.31
N VAL A 158 -4.83 -2.76 13.52
CA VAL A 158 -4.57 -2.79 12.08
C VAL A 158 -5.64 -1.97 11.37
N SER A 159 -5.24 -0.88 10.73
CA SER A 159 -6.13 0.00 9.98
C SER A 159 -6.69 -0.69 8.74
N GLU A 160 -7.81 -0.18 8.21
CA GLU A 160 -8.42 -0.70 6.98
C GLU A 160 -7.46 -0.67 5.78
N ALA A 161 -6.64 0.38 5.66
CA ALA A 161 -5.62 0.48 4.63
C ALA A 161 -4.56 -0.63 4.75
N SER A 162 -4.13 -0.95 5.97
CA SER A 162 -3.23 -2.08 6.22
C SER A 162 -3.90 -3.42 5.96
N ARG A 163 -5.18 -3.59 6.33
CA ARG A 163 -5.93 -4.82 6.07
C ARG A 163 -6.01 -5.13 4.57
N ARG A 164 -6.32 -4.14 3.72
CA ARG A 164 -6.33 -4.32 2.26
C ARG A 164 -4.99 -4.77 1.71
N PHE A 165 -3.90 -4.17 2.18
CA PHE A 165 -2.57 -4.58 1.74
C PHE A 165 -2.18 -5.97 2.26
N LEU A 166 -2.59 -6.33 3.49
CA LEU A 166 -2.40 -7.66 4.04
C LEU A 166 -3.19 -8.74 3.29
N LEU A 167 -4.40 -8.43 2.81
CA LEU A 167 -5.19 -9.35 1.98
C LEU A 167 -4.47 -9.69 0.66
N PHE A 168 -3.82 -8.71 0.04
CA PHE A 168 -2.94 -8.97 -1.12
C PHE A 168 -1.83 -9.96 -0.77
N TRP A 169 -1.17 -9.80 0.38
CA TRP A 169 -0.10 -10.71 0.81
C TRP A 169 -0.61 -12.09 1.20
N GLU A 170 -1.82 -12.20 1.73
CA GLU A 170 -2.48 -13.49 1.96
C GLU A 170 -2.69 -14.23 0.63
N ASP A 171 -3.30 -13.56 -0.35
CA ASP A 171 -3.54 -14.11 -1.68
C ASP A 171 -2.23 -14.50 -2.37
N TRP A 172 -1.22 -13.61 -2.35
CA TRP A 172 0.10 -13.90 -2.90
C TRP A 172 0.78 -15.12 -2.25
N CYS A 173 0.55 -15.37 -0.95
CA CYS A 173 1.07 -16.58 -0.29
C CYS A 173 0.35 -17.87 -0.74
N LEU A 174 -0.90 -17.77 -1.17
CA LEU A 174 -1.71 -18.92 -1.60
C LEU A 174 -1.49 -19.29 -3.07
N GLN A 175 -1.03 -18.35 -3.89
CA GLN A 175 -0.70 -18.59 -5.29
C GLN A 175 0.54 -19.49 -5.46
N SER A 176 0.87 -19.90 -6.69
CA SER A 176 2.17 -20.53 -6.97
C SER A 176 3.33 -19.54 -6.79
N PRO A 177 4.53 -19.98 -6.40
CA PRO A 177 5.68 -19.08 -6.23
C PRO A 177 5.95 -18.26 -7.50
N SER A 178 5.86 -16.93 -7.40
CA SER A 178 6.22 -16.03 -8.49
C SER A 178 7.73 -16.15 -8.77
N LEU A 179 8.08 -16.68 -9.94
CA LEU A 179 9.46 -16.77 -10.38
C LEU A 179 9.94 -15.40 -10.88
N THR A 180 10.97 -14.85 -10.24
CA THR A 180 11.57 -13.59 -10.65
C THR A 180 12.82 -13.87 -11.47
N CYS A 181 12.94 -13.31 -12.68
CA CYS A 181 14.13 -13.52 -13.52
C CYS A 181 15.38 -12.85 -12.92
N LEU A 182 16.52 -13.53 -12.97
CA LEU A 182 17.85 -13.05 -12.59
C LEU A 182 18.48 -12.18 -13.69
N GLN A 183 18.10 -12.39 -14.95
CA GLN A 183 18.64 -11.60 -16.05
C GLN A 183 18.03 -10.19 -16.04
N PRO A 184 18.83 -9.14 -16.24
CA PRO A 184 18.31 -7.84 -16.67
C PRO A 184 17.44 -8.05 -17.92
N SER A 185 16.51 -7.14 -18.21
CA SER A 185 15.63 -7.20 -19.39
C SER A 185 16.47 -7.36 -20.68
N CYS A 186 16.84 -8.58 -21.04
CA CYS A 186 17.92 -8.81 -22.01
C CYS A 186 17.49 -8.52 -23.45
N ARG A 187 16.21 -8.20 -23.68
CA ARG A 187 15.71 -7.70 -24.95
C ARG A 187 14.61 -6.69 -24.68
N ALA A 188 14.84 -5.43 -25.06
CA ALA A 188 13.75 -4.47 -25.19
C ALA A 188 12.77 -5.06 -26.21
N ILE A 189 11.61 -5.51 -25.75
CA ILE A 189 10.54 -5.93 -26.67
C ILE A 189 10.09 -4.66 -27.39
N SER A 190 10.32 -4.63 -28.71
CA SER A 190 9.81 -3.56 -29.56
C SER A 190 8.31 -3.72 -29.69
N ALA A 191 7.59 -3.05 -28.79
CA ALA A 191 6.14 -3.05 -28.75
C ALA A 191 5.60 -1.62 -28.73
N LYS A 192 4.50 -1.39 -29.45
CA LYS A 192 3.69 -0.19 -29.32
C LYS A 192 2.54 -0.51 -28.37
N LEU A 193 2.43 0.27 -27.30
CA LEU A 193 1.36 0.14 -26.33
C LEU A 193 0.69 1.49 -26.10
N ALA A 194 -0.61 1.47 -25.94
CA ALA A 194 -1.36 2.62 -25.43
C ALA A 194 -2.57 2.12 -24.64
N ALA A 195 -2.93 2.86 -23.61
CA ALA A 195 -4.16 2.67 -22.88
C ALA A 195 -4.67 4.04 -22.43
N ASP A 196 -5.98 4.16 -22.44
CA ASP A 196 -6.71 5.39 -22.16
C ASP A 196 -8.02 5.06 -21.44
N ALA A 197 -8.58 6.07 -20.79
CA ALA A 197 -9.86 5.98 -20.12
C ALA A 197 -10.72 7.21 -20.40
N PHE A 198 -12.03 7.00 -20.42
CA PHE A 198 -12.98 8.10 -20.42
C PHE A 198 -13.97 7.94 -19.28
N ALA A 199 -14.56 9.05 -18.86
CA ALA A 199 -15.67 9.06 -17.94
C ALA A 199 -16.73 10.05 -18.42
N SER A 200 -17.99 9.70 -18.21
CA SER A 200 -19.12 10.60 -18.42
C SER A 200 -20.21 10.30 -17.41
N SER A 201 -20.43 11.25 -16.49
CA SER A 201 -21.38 11.12 -15.39
C SER A 201 -21.09 9.88 -14.51
N GLN A 202 -21.80 8.76 -14.74
CA GLN A 202 -21.62 7.49 -14.03
C GLN A 202 -20.91 6.43 -14.87
N CYS A 203 -20.83 6.64 -16.19
CA CYS A 203 -20.21 5.71 -17.13
C CYS A 203 -18.70 5.89 -17.12
N ILE A 204 -17.98 4.78 -17.02
CA ILE A 204 -16.52 4.69 -17.09
C ILE A 204 -16.20 3.78 -18.26
N GLY A 205 -15.23 4.14 -19.09
CA GLY A 205 -14.67 3.24 -20.07
C GLY A 205 -13.15 3.24 -20.02
N ILE A 206 -12.57 2.06 -20.25
CA ILE A 206 -11.13 1.89 -20.43
C ILE A 206 -10.89 1.20 -21.77
N GLY A 207 -9.80 1.54 -22.43
CA GLY A 207 -9.41 0.87 -23.67
C GLY A 207 -7.91 0.92 -23.85
N GLY A 208 -7.39 0.01 -24.66
CA GLY A 208 -5.98 -0.02 -24.96
C GLY A 208 -5.61 -1.07 -25.98
N PHE A 209 -4.39 -0.97 -26.50
CA PHE A 209 -3.86 -1.94 -27.44
C PHE A 209 -2.37 -2.20 -27.21
N LEU A 210 -1.94 -3.36 -27.66
CA LEU A 210 -0.56 -3.82 -27.73
C LEU A 210 -0.29 -4.34 -29.14
N ARG A 211 0.82 -3.88 -29.73
CA ARG A 211 1.37 -4.42 -30.98
C ARG A 211 2.85 -4.71 -30.80
N VAL A 212 3.22 -5.98 -30.74
CA VAL A 212 4.62 -6.41 -30.80
C VAL A 212 5.06 -6.35 -32.26
N GLN A 213 6.33 -6.00 -32.51
CA GLN A 213 6.87 -5.95 -33.86
C GLN A 213 6.69 -7.29 -34.57
N GLY A 214 6.02 -7.28 -35.73
CA GLY A 214 5.73 -8.48 -36.52
C GLY A 214 4.49 -9.26 -36.07
N SER A 215 3.75 -8.81 -35.05
CA SER A 215 2.48 -9.42 -34.64
C SER A 215 1.27 -8.54 -34.99
N SER A 216 0.10 -9.17 -35.05
CA SER A 216 -1.17 -8.45 -35.05
C SER A 216 -1.33 -7.63 -33.75
N ALA A 217 -2.12 -6.55 -33.83
CA ALA A 217 -2.50 -5.82 -32.64
C ALA A 217 -3.53 -6.63 -31.82
N VAL A 218 -3.34 -6.65 -30.51
CA VAL A 218 -4.34 -7.12 -29.55
C VAL A 218 -4.85 -5.92 -28.77
N TRP A 219 -6.12 -5.89 -28.42
CA TRP A 219 -6.77 -4.74 -27.80
C TRP A 219 -7.83 -5.15 -26.79
N PHE A 220 -8.18 -4.24 -25.90
CA PHE A 220 -9.28 -4.37 -24.95
C PHE A 220 -10.12 -3.08 -24.95
N SER A 221 -11.40 -3.20 -24.61
CA SER A 221 -12.32 -2.07 -24.45
C SER A 221 -13.44 -2.48 -23.49
N GLU A 222 -13.40 -1.98 -22.27
CA GLU A 222 -14.35 -2.33 -21.22
C GLU A 222 -15.12 -1.09 -20.76
N ARG A 223 -16.36 -1.32 -20.29
CA ARG A 223 -17.22 -0.29 -19.71
C ARG A 223 -17.71 -0.74 -18.35
N PHE A 224 -17.75 0.20 -17.43
CA PHE A 224 -18.20 0.00 -16.06
C PHE A 224 -19.12 1.14 -15.66
N ASP A 225 -19.98 0.87 -14.70
CA ASP A 225 -20.67 1.93 -13.96
C ASP A 225 -19.92 2.25 -12.68
N LEU A 226 -20.00 3.51 -12.25
CA LEU A 226 -19.38 3.95 -11.00
C LEU A 226 -19.91 3.15 -9.80
N SER A 227 -21.14 2.65 -9.86
CA SER A 227 -21.72 1.74 -8.86
C SER A 227 -20.94 0.43 -8.72
N ASP A 228 -20.41 -0.12 -9.82
CA ASP A 228 -19.62 -1.35 -9.80
C ASP A 228 -18.34 -1.17 -8.98
N MET A 229 -17.80 0.05 -9.02
CA MET A 229 -16.57 0.43 -8.32
C MET A 229 -16.79 0.73 -6.83
N GLN A 230 -18.03 0.99 -6.40
CA GLN A 230 -18.34 1.22 -4.98
C GLN A 230 -18.09 -0.03 -4.13
N CYS A 231 -18.28 -1.21 -4.71
CA CYS A 231 -18.00 -2.50 -4.08
C CYS A 231 -16.52 -2.67 -3.68
N LEU A 232 -15.61 -1.92 -4.29
CA LEU A 232 -14.17 -1.95 -3.97
C LEU A 232 -13.83 -1.24 -2.65
N GLY A 233 -14.78 -0.53 -2.04
CA GLY A 233 -14.56 0.21 -0.79
C GLY A 233 -13.54 1.35 -0.92
N VAL A 234 -13.34 1.86 -2.13
CA VAL A 234 -12.46 3.00 -2.43
C VAL A 234 -13.27 4.30 -2.31
N PRO A 235 -12.73 5.37 -1.67
CA PRO A 235 -13.44 6.64 -1.51
C PRO A 235 -13.47 7.44 -2.82
N LEU A 236 -14.27 6.98 -3.78
CA LEU A 236 -14.44 7.60 -5.09
C LEU A 236 -15.40 8.80 -5.01
N ALA A 237 -15.13 9.83 -5.80
CA ALA A 237 -16.08 10.92 -5.98
C ALA A 237 -17.35 10.40 -6.70
N PRO A 238 -18.54 10.97 -6.43
CA PRO A 238 -19.80 10.54 -7.06
C PRO A 238 -19.89 10.86 -8.56
N ASP A 239 -18.96 11.66 -9.08
CA ASP A 239 -18.82 11.99 -10.49
C ASP A 239 -17.59 11.25 -11.02
N ALA A 240 -17.80 10.37 -12.00
CA ALA A 240 -16.75 9.55 -12.58
C ALA A 240 -15.63 10.42 -13.18
N GLN A 241 -15.94 11.61 -13.72
CA GLN A 241 -14.95 12.50 -14.32
C GLN A 241 -13.93 13.01 -13.30
N LYS A 242 -14.35 13.22 -12.05
CA LYS A 242 -13.44 13.65 -10.97
C LYS A 242 -12.45 12.55 -10.56
N ASN A 243 -12.70 11.32 -10.97
CA ASN A 243 -11.83 10.17 -10.72
C ASN A 243 -11.04 9.75 -11.97
N ILE A 244 -10.98 10.55 -13.04
CA ILE A 244 -10.39 10.16 -14.34
C ILE A 244 -9.00 9.51 -14.21
N GLY A 245 -8.12 10.07 -13.36
CA GLY A 245 -6.79 9.49 -13.10
C GLY A 245 -6.81 8.07 -12.56
N CYS A 246 -7.84 7.69 -11.80
CA CYS A 246 -8.01 6.32 -11.32
C CYS A 246 -8.35 5.37 -12.46
N TRP A 247 -9.19 5.80 -13.39
CA TRP A 247 -9.60 5.03 -14.56
C TRP A 247 -8.45 4.88 -15.54
N GLU A 248 -7.64 5.92 -15.71
CA GLU A 248 -6.41 5.83 -16.49
C GLU A 248 -5.46 4.80 -15.89
N LEU A 249 -5.23 4.79 -14.57
CA LEU A 249 -4.44 3.74 -13.93
C LEU A 249 -5.06 2.34 -14.07
N LEU A 250 -6.39 2.23 -14.04
CA LEU A 250 -7.09 0.97 -14.30
C LEU A 250 -6.85 0.48 -15.74
N ALA A 251 -6.90 1.38 -16.73
CA ALA A 251 -6.55 1.08 -18.11
C ALA A 251 -5.08 0.62 -18.23
N GLN A 252 -4.16 1.24 -17.48
CA GLN A 252 -2.76 0.79 -17.42
C GLN A 252 -2.60 -0.60 -16.79
N MET A 253 -3.39 -0.93 -15.77
CA MET A 253 -3.40 -2.28 -15.19
C MET A 253 -3.89 -3.32 -16.21
N ALA A 254 -4.97 -3.03 -16.94
CA ALA A 254 -5.49 -3.90 -18.00
C ALA A 254 -4.45 -4.10 -19.12
N LEU A 255 -3.76 -3.04 -19.53
CA LEU A 255 -2.67 -3.12 -20.50
C LEU A 255 -1.50 -3.99 -20.01
N LEU A 256 -1.18 -3.92 -18.71
CA LEU A 256 -0.13 -4.75 -18.11
C LEU A 256 -0.52 -6.23 -18.09
N ILE A 257 -1.79 -6.55 -17.81
CA ILE A 257 -2.32 -7.92 -17.90
C ILE A 257 -2.22 -8.42 -19.34
N LEU A 258 -2.72 -7.62 -20.31
CA LEU A 258 -2.64 -7.97 -21.73
C LEU A 258 -1.20 -8.21 -22.19
N PHE A 259 -0.26 -7.38 -21.73
CA PHE A 259 1.15 -7.58 -22.03
C PHE A 259 1.70 -8.89 -21.46
N ALA A 260 1.34 -9.25 -20.22
CA ALA A 260 1.79 -10.49 -19.60
C ALA A 260 1.24 -11.73 -20.32
N GLU A 261 0.04 -11.66 -20.90
CA GLU A 261 -0.55 -12.73 -21.71
C GLU A 261 0.16 -12.89 -23.06
N VAL A 262 0.46 -11.78 -23.75
CA VAL A 262 1.10 -11.79 -25.08
C VAL A 262 2.60 -12.07 -24.99
N CYS A 263 3.25 -11.66 -23.90
CA CYS A 263 4.68 -11.84 -23.66
C CYS A 263 4.94 -12.56 -22.32
N PRO A 264 4.65 -13.87 -22.21
CA PRO A 264 4.92 -14.63 -20.98
C PRO A 264 6.41 -14.56 -20.62
N GLY A 265 6.72 -14.09 -19.40
CA GLY A 265 8.11 -13.90 -18.96
C GLY A 265 8.82 -12.67 -19.55
N GLY A 266 8.14 -11.90 -20.40
CA GLY A 266 8.60 -10.61 -20.87
C GLY A 266 8.61 -9.59 -19.73
N ARG A 267 9.68 -8.78 -19.66
CA ARG A 267 9.72 -7.63 -18.74
C ARG A 267 9.30 -6.39 -19.50
N ALA A 268 8.06 -5.92 -19.27
CA ALA A 268 7.72 -4.54 -19.56
C ALA A 268 8.34 -3.68 -18.46
N GLY A 269 9.36 -2.89 -18.81
CA GLY A 269 9.64 -1.72 -18.01
C GLY A 269 8.36 -0.88 -18.03
N LEU A 270 7.67 -0.76 -16.91
CA LEU A 270 6.55 0.16 -16.71
C LEU A 270 7.07 1.61 -16.73
N SER A 271 7.74 1.99 -17.81
CA SER A 271 7.77 3.36 -18.26
C SER A 271 6.51 3.48 -19.10
N LEU A 272 5.43 3.84 -18.43
CA LEU A 272 4.19 4.24 -19.05
C LEU A 272 4.46 5.55 -19.80
N ARG A 273 5.15 5.46 -20.93
CA ARG A 273 5.09 6.46 -22.00
C ARG A 273 3.81 6.24 -22.80
N THR A 274 2.72 5.99 -22.09
CA THR A 274 1.40 5.95 -22.68
C THR A 274 1.03 7.38 -23.04
N PHE A 275 0.24 7.54 -24.09
CA PHE A 275 -0.41 8.81 -24.43
C PHE A 275 -1.49 9.17 -23.39
N CYS A 276 -1.14 9.10 -22.10
CA CYS A 276 -1.98 9.54 -21.00
C CYS A 276 -1.87 11.07 -20.98
N ASP A 277 -2.99 11.74 -21.20
CA ASP A 277 -3.06 13.20 -21.19
C ASP A 277 -3.06 13.79 -19.76
N ASN A 278 -3.19 12.92 -18.75
CA ASN A 278 -3.12 13.27 -17.35
C ASN A 278 -1.75 13.02 -16.72
N SER A 279 -0.98 14.10 -16.56
CA SER A 279 0.36 14.05 -15.95
C SER A 279 0.37 13.49 -14.51
N ALA A 280 -0.74 13.58 -13.76
CA ALA A 280 -0.82 13.03 -12.42
C ALA A 280 -0.94 11.49 -12.43
N ALA A 281 -1.74 10.95 -13.35
CA ALA A 281 -1.88 9.50 -13.54
C ALA A 281 -0.59 8.91 -14.13
N GLU A 282 0.02 9.58 -15.12
CA GLU A 282 1.31 9.19 -15.69
C GLU A 282 2.41 9.14 -14.61
N SER A 283 2.54 10.19 -13.80
CA SER A 283 3.52 10.25 -12.71
C SER A 283 3.28 9.17 -11.65
N ALA A 284 2.02 8.98 -11.24
CA ALA A 284 1.64 7.95 -10.27
C ALA A 284 1.88 6.54 -10.82
N GLY A 285 1.62 6.30 -12.10
CA GLY A 285 1.84 5.02 -12.77
C GLY A 285 3.33 4.70 -12.91
N ASN A 286 4.13 5.66 -13.38
CA ASN A 286 5.58 5.51 -13.54
C ASN A 286 6.30 5.28 -12.20
N ARG A 287 5.86 5.97 -11.13
CA ARG A 287 6.43 5.81 -9.78
C ARG A 287 5.77 4.68 -8.99
N MET A 288 4.62 4.18 -9.45
CA MET A 288 3.70 3.30 -8.71
C MET A 288 3.42 3.80 -7.29
N LEU A 289 3.34 5.13 -7.15
CA LEU A 289 3.22 5.80 -5.87
C LEU A 289 2.55 7.16 -6.04
N THR A 290 1.55 7.39 -5.20
CA THR A 290 0.97 8.71 -4.96
C THR A 290 0.34 8.71 -3.58
N THR A 291 0.26 9.88 -2.95
CA THR A 291 -0.44 10.08 -1.67
C THR A 291 -1.86 10.60 -1.87
N SER A 292 -2.23 10.99 -3.08
CA SER A 292 -3.54 11.58 -3.39
C SER A 292 -4.62 10.51 -3.41
N SER A 293 -5.62 10.65 -2.55
CA SER A 293 -6.83 9.81 -2.55
C SER A 293 -7.81 10.30 -3.61
N PRO A 294 -8.49 9.42 -4.38
CA PRO A 294 -8.43 7.95 -4.32
C PRO A 294 -7.34 7.30 -5.20
N LEU A 295 -6.57 8.08 -5.97
CA LEU A 295 -5.55 7.59 -6.91
C LEU A 295 -4.52 6.65 -6.28
N CYS A 296 -4.18 6.87 -5.01
CA CYS A 296 -3.23 6.05 -4.26
C CYS A 296 -3.66 4.58 -4.15
N PHE A 297 -4.96 4.28 -4.10
CA PHE A 297 -5.45 2.90 -4.07
C PHE A 297 -5.16 2.19 -5.39
N PHE A 298 -5.33 2.88 -6.51
CA PHE A 298 -5.03 2.34 -7.84
C PHE A 298 -3.52 2.18 -8.05
N ALA A 299 -2.72 3.16 -7.62
CA ALA A 299 -1.27 3.03 -7.68
C ALA A 299 -0.74 1.84 -6.86
N GLN A 300 -1.35 1.56 -5.70
CA GLN A 300 -1.03 0.37 -4.90
C GLN A 300 -1.37 -0.92 -5.65
N GLN A 301 -2.55 -1.00 -6.27
CA GLN A 301 -2.95 -2.17 -7.06
C GLN A 301 -2.04 -2.38 -8.27
N LEU A 302 -1.63 -1.31 -8.96
CA LEU A 302 -0.66 -1.40 -10.05
C LEU A 302 0.70 -1.94 -9.55
N ALA A 303 1.18 -1.51 -8.38
CA ALA A 303 2.41 -2.04 -7.78
C ALA A 303 2.28 -3.53 -7.43
N CYS A 304 1.15 -3.93 -6.86
CA CYS A 304 0.81 -5.32 -6.53
C CYS A 304 0.78 -6.20 -7.78
N LEU A 305 0.08 -5.75 -8.82
CA LEU A 305 -0.04 -6.44 -10.11
C LEU A 305 1.32 -6.57 -10.82
N SER A 306 2.09 -5.48 -10.85
CA SER A 306 3.46 -5.47 -11.39
C SER A 306 4.35 -6.50 -10.71
N PHE A 307 4.24 -6.64 -9.38
CA PHE A 307 4.95 -7.67 -8.64
C PHE A 307 4.47 -9.09 -8.95
N GLN A 308 3.16 -9.33 -8.96
CA GLN A 308 2.58 -10.64 -9.25
C GLN A 308 2.97 -11.16 -10.64
N LEU A 309 2.98 -10.27 -11.64
CA LEU A 309 3.32 -10.60 -13.02
C LEU A 309 4.84 -10.70 -13.27
N GLY A 310 5.69 -10.48 -12.26
CA GLY A 310 7.16 -10.50 -12.43
C GLY A 310 7.70 -9.34 -13.28
N SER A 311 6.86 -8.34 -13.55
CA SER A 311 7.20 -7.12 -14.30
C SER A 311 7.86 -6.12 -13.35
N ALA A 312 9.14 -6.32 -13.03
CA ALA A 312 9.88 -5.35 -12.21
C ALA A 312 10.00 -4.00 -12.96
N SER A 313 9.53 -2.91 -12.34
CA SER A 313 9.58 -1.57 -12.92
C SER A 313 11.03 -1.02 -13.02
N PRO A 314 11.24 -0.01 -13.89
CA PRO A 314 12.52 0.31 -14.48
C PRO A 314 13.32 1.23 -13.57
N TRP A 315 14.45 0.75 -13.06
CA TRP A 315 15.58 1.65 -12.80
C TRP A 315 16.49 1.63 -14.02
N THR A 316 16.10 2.41 -15.03
CA THR A 316 17.05 3.04 -15.94
C THR A 316 16.83 4.52 -15.81
N SER A 317 17.57 5.18 -14.91
CA SER A 317 17.81 6.61 -15.01
C SER A 317 18.54 6.85 -16.33
N SER A 318 17.79 7.07 -17.41
CA SER A 318 18.35 7.54 -18.67
C SER A 318 18.61 9.03 -18.56
N THR A 319 19.65 9.41 -17.81
CA THR A 319 20.40 10.61 -18.19
C THR A 319 21.12 10.30 -19.51
N SER A 320 20.42 10.58 -20.61
CA SER A 320 20.89 10.77 -22.01
C SER A 320 21.30 9.55 -22.86
N PRO A 321 21.24 9.64 -24.20
CA PRO A 321 20.10 10.06 -25.04
C PRO A 321 19.87 9.06 -26.21
N ALA A 322 18.62 8.77 -26.59
CA ALA A 322 18.31 8.31 -27.94
C ALA A 322 16.82 8.48 -28.25
N PHE A 323 16.56 9.18 -29.35
CA PHE A 323 15.26 9.47 -29.99
C PHE A 323 14.40 10.57 -29.36
N ALA A 324 14.78 11.79 -29.72
CA ALA A 324 13.83 12.87 -29.99
C ALA A 324 12.89 12.46 -31.13
N ILE A 325 11.57 12.59 -30.95
CA ILE A 325 10.65 12.90 -32.06
C ILE A 325 9.64 13.92 -31.56
N GLN A 326 9.52 14.97 -32.38
CA GLN A 326 8.74 16.19 -32.27
C GLN A 326 7.26 15.96 -31.94
N LYS A 327 6.72 16.86 -31.12
CA LYS A 327 5.34 17.35 -31.30
C LYS A 327 5.25 17.90 -32.72
N GLN A 328 4.61 17.18 -33.63
CA GLN A 328 4.01 17.80 -34.80
C GLN A 328 2.53 17.98 -34.50
N ILE A 329 2.19 19.25 -34.30
CA ILE A 329 0.84 19.76 -34.47
C ILE A 329 0.50 19.57 -35.95
N SER A 330 -0.60 18.89 -36.21
CA SER A 330 -1.42 19.03 -37.41
C SER A 330 -2.86 18.81 -36.99
#